data_AF-A0A377PJ75-F1
#
_entry.id   AF-A0A377PJ75-F1
#
_cell.length_a   1.000
_cell.length_b   1.000
_cell.length_c   1.000
_cell.angle_alpha   90.00
_cell.angle_beta   90.00
_cell.angle_gamma   90.00
#
_symmetry.space_group_name_H-M   'P 1'
#
loop_
_entity.id
_entity.type
_entity.pdbx_description
1 polymer ?
#
loop_
_entity_poly.entity_id
_entity_poly.type
_entity_poly.pdbx_seq_one_letter_code
_entity_poly.pdbx_strand_id
1 'polypeptide(L)'
;MNTKQQIEPLLEGKLDIGVMRNTRLPDTLTHQLLLREPLVAVLHQNHPLAASGREKLKFSDLANQPFVFFSREVGTALHDEILTLLKNAGITPISLKRWVKR
;
A
#
# COMPACT_ATOMS: atom_id res chain seq x y z
N MET A 1 12.80 -2.04 10.90
CA MET A 1 13.36 -1.55 9.62
C MET A 1 12.30 -1.73 8.54
N ASN A 2 11.80 -0.63 7.97
CA ASN A 2 10.82 -0.64 6.87
C ASN A 2 11.51 -0.58 5.48
N THR A 3 10.74 -0.60 4.40
CA THR A 3 11.25 -0.57 3.01
C THR A 3 12.26 0.56 2.75
N LYS A 4 11.98 1.79 3.19
CA LYS A 4 12.90 2.93 2.97
C LYS A 4 14.17 2.83 3.81
N GLN A 5 14.05 2.31 5.03
CA GLN A 5 15.18 2.19 5.97
C GLN A 5 16.22 1.13 5.54
N GLN A 6 15.90 0.23 4.61
CA GLN A 6 16.84 -0.77 4.11
C GLN A 6 17.82 -0.22 3.06
N ILE A 7 17.50 0.89 2.39
CA ILE A 7 18.28 1.39 1.25
C ILE A 7 19.69 1.83 1.68
N GLU A 8 19.80 2.68 2.70
CA GLU A 8 21.11 3.18 3.14
C GLU A 8 22.04 2.06 3.60
N PRO A 9 21.61 1.11 4.47
CA PRO A 9 22.48 0.00 4.87
C PRO A 9 22.88 -0.93 3.73
N LEU A 10 22.06 -1.07 2.67
CA LEU A 10 22.45 -1.81 1.46
C LEU A 10 23.56 -1.09 0.70
N LEU A 11 23.47 0.24 0.56
CA LEU A 11 24.48 1.05 -0.12
C LEU A 11 25.81 1.08 0.65
N GLU A 12 25.75 1.08 1.99
CA GLU A 12 26.93 1.05 2.86
C GLU A 12 27.54 -0.36 3.03
N GLY A 13 26.94 -1.40 2.44
CA GLY A 13 27.39 -2.79 2.61
C GLY A 13 27.17 -3.35 4.03
N LYS A 14 26.32 -2.71 4.84
CA LYS A 14 25.89 -3.21 6.16
C LYS A 14 24.77 -4.25 6.05
N LEU A 15 24.05 -4.25 4.94
CA LEU A 15 23.14 -5.31 4.52
C LEU A 15 23.58 -5.84 3.16
N ASP A 16 23.57 -7.16 3.01
CA ASP A 16 23.85 -7.79 1.73
C ASP A 16 22.58 -7.90 0.85
N ILE A 17 21.42 -8.12 1.49
CA ILE A 17 20.14 -8.37 0.81
C ILE A 17 19.01 -7.65 1.55
N GLY A 18 18.14 -6.99 0.78
CA GLY A 18 16.91 -6.37 1.27
C GLY A 18 15.67 -7.04 0.67
N VAL A 19 14.66 -7.28 1.51
CA VAL A 19 13.32 -7.70 1.07
C VAL A 19 12.36 -6.57 1.40
N MET A 20 11.75 -6.00 0.36
CA MET A 20 10.98 -4.79 0.49
C MET A 20 9.79 -4.74 -0.46
N ARG A 21 8.84 -3.84 -0.16
CA ARG A 21 7.72 -3.55 -1.06
C ARG A 21 8.19 -2.64 -2.19
N ASN A 22 7.34 -2.52 -3.21
CA ASN A 22 7.64 -1.77 -4.41
C ASN A 22 8.06 -0.32 -4.07
N THR A 23 9.29 0.04 -4.39
CA THR A 23 9.86 1.36 -4.15
C THR A 23 10.83 1.68 -5.28
N ARG A 24 11.05 2.97 -5.54
CA ARG A 24 12.16 3.36 -6.40
C ARG A 24 13.47 3.00 -5.71
N LEU A 25 14.36 2.34 -6.42
CA LEU A 25 15.69 1.98 -5.99
C LEU A 25 16.73 2.79 -6.77
N PRO A 26 17.88 3.14 -6.16
CA PRO A 26 19.02 3.68 -6.89
C PRO A 26 19.52 2.69 -7.95
N ASP A 27 20.08 3.20 -9.05
CA ASP A 27 20.62 2.37 -10.14
C ASP A 27 21.81 1.49 -9.71
N THR A 28 22.43 1.80 -8.57
CA THR A 28 23.49 1.00 -7.95
C THR A 28 22.99 -0.29 -7.31
N LEU A 29 21.68 -0.48 -7.15
CA LEU A 29 21.07 -1.69 -6.60
C LEU A 29 20.31 -2.46 -7.67
N THR A 30 20.64 -3.74 -7.84
CA THR A 30 19.85 -4.67 -8.65
C THR A 30 18.70 -5.24 -7.83
N HIS A 31 17.57 -5.53 -8.48
CA HIS A 31 16.42 -6.15 -7.82
C HIS A 31 15.75 -7.18 -8.73
N GLN A 32 15.02 -8.10 -8.10
CA GLN A 32 14.17 -9.08 -8.78
C GLN A 32 12.82 -9.15 -8.08
N LEU A 33 11.76 -9.40 -8.86
CA LEU A 33 10.43 -9.63 -8.31
C LEU A 33 10.41 -10.96 -7.56
N LEU A 34 10.26 -10.91 -6.24
CA LEU A 34 10.13 -12.11 -5.41
C LEU A 34 8.70 -12.65 -5.41
N LEU A 35 7.70 -11.77 -5.22
CA LEU A 35 6.30 -12.15 -5.10
C LEU A 35 5.38 -11.02 -5.56
N ARG A 36 4.28 -11.40 -6.22
CA ARG A 36 3.16 -10.51 -6.53
C ARG A 36 1.94 -10.95 -5.73
N GLU A 37 1.37 -10.03 -4.96
CA GLU A 37 0.18 -10.26 -4.14
C GLU A 37 -0.96 -9.34 -4.58
N PRO A 38 -2.23 -9.77 -4.51
CA PRO A 38 -3.35 -8.90 -4.80
C PRO A 38 -3.52 -7.83 -3.72
N LEU A 39 -3.92 -6.63 -4.13
CA LEU A 39 -4.44 -5.63 -3.21
C LEU A 39 -5.87 -6.00 -2.84
N VAL A 40 -6.17 -6.12 -1.55
CA VAL A 40 -7.48 -6.52 -1.04
C VAL A 40 -8.13 -5.40 -0.24
N ALA A 41 -9.44 -5.23 -0.40
CA ALA A 41 -10.23 -4.34 0.43
C ALA A 41 -10.79 -5.13 1.62
N VAL A 42 -10.52 -4.67 2.84
CA VAL A 42 -11.10 -5.24 4.05
C VAL A 42 -12.35 -4.45 4.39
N LEU A 43 -13.49 -5.13 4.40
CA LEU A 43 -14.80 -4.54 4.65
C LEU A 43 -15.44 -5.21 5.87
N HIS A 44 -16.25 -4.46 6.60
CA HIS A 44 -17.13 -5.06 7.60
C HIS A 44 -18.15 -5.98 6.91
N GLN A 45 -18.53 -7.10 7.53
CA GLN A 45 -19.44 -8.09 6.94
C GLN A 45 -20.79 -7.49 6.49
N ASN A 46 -21.29 -6.47 7.19
CA ASN A 46 -22.53 -5.77 6.87
C ASN A 46 -22.36 -4.61 5.87
N HIS A 47 -21.17 -4.44 5.27
CA HIS A 47 -20.94 -3.37 4.30
C HIS A 47 -21.68 -3.69 2.98
N PRO A 48 -22.34 -2.72 2.32
CA PRO A 48 -23.09 -2.97 1.08
C PRO A 48 -22.26 -3.67 -0.02
N LEU A 49 -20.98 -3.30 -0.15
CA LEU A 49 -20.07 -3.97 -1.09
C LEU A 49 -19.75 -5.43 -0.71
N ALA A 50 -19.73 -5.76 0.58
CA ALA A 50 -19.55 -7.14 1.04
C ALA A 50 -20.82 -7.98 0.76
N ALA A 51 -22.00 -7.40 0.98
CA ALA A 51 -23.28 -8.04 0.70
C ALA A 51 -23.55 -8.28 -0.80
N SER A 52 -22.83 -7.58 -1.69
CA SER A 52 -22.99 -7.75 -3.15
C SER A 52 -22.55 -9.12 -3.69
N GLY A 53 -21.79 -9.91 -2.91
CA GLY A 53 -21.26 -11.21 -3.33
C GLY A 53 -20.17 -11.14 -4.40
N ARG A 54 -19.70 -9.93 -4.74
CA ARG A 54 -18.65 -9.74 -5.75
C ARG A 54 -17.28 -10.12 -5.20
N GLU A 55 -16.57 -11.01 -5.90
CA GLU A 55 -15.19 -11.38 -5.57
C GLU A 55 -14.15 -10.29 -5.92
N LYS A 56 -14.49 -9.38 -6.85
CA LYS A 56 -13.59 -8.34 -7.34
C LYS A 56 -14.23 -6.96 -7.28
N LEU A 57 -13.48 -6.02 -6.72
CA LEU A 57 -13.82 -4.61 -6.66
C LEU A 57 -12.96 -3.80 -7.62
N LYS A 58 -13.58 -2.81 -8.24
CA LYS A 58 -12.90 -1.73 -8.95
C LYS A 58 -12.65 -0.60 -7.96
N PHE A 59 -11.61 0.19 -8.20
CA PHE A 59 -11.38 1.40 -7.39
C PHE A 59 -12.61 2.33 -7.38
N SER A 60 -13.34 2.44 -8.50
CA SER A 60 -14.57 3.23 -8.60
C SER A 60 -15.67 2.79 -7.62
N ASP A 61 -15.73 1.51 -7.26
CA ASP A 61 -16.69 1.00 -6.28
C ASP A 61 -16.40 1.58 -4.87
N LEU A 62 -15.15 1.99 -4.63
CA LEU A 62 -14.67 2.55 -3.35
C LEU A 62 -14.65 4.08 -3.34
N ALA A 63 -14.95 4.75 -4.45
CA ALA A 63 -14.77 6.19 -4.59
C ALA A 63 -15.50 7.01 -3.51
N ASN A 64 -16.68 6.55 -3.12
CA ASN A 64 -17.54 7.21 -2.14
C ASN A 64 -17.48 6.58 -0.74
N GLN A 65 -16.45 5.79 -0.44
CA GLN A 65 -16.29 5.13 0.86
C GLN A 65 -15.24 5.84 1.72
N PRO A 66 -15.43 5.90 3.05
CA PRO A 66 -14.38 6.37 3.95
C PRO A 66 -13.22 5.36 3.94
N PHE A 67 -12.00 5.86 3.79
CA PHE A 67 -10.82 5.01 3.81
C PHE A 67 -10.10 5.08 5.16
N VAL A 68 -9.52 3.95 5.49
CA VAL A 68 -8.72 3.78 6.69
C VAL A 68 -7.31 3.42 6.25
N PHE A 69 -6.37 4.32 6.51
CA PHE A 69 -4.98 4.17 6.07
C PHE A 69 -4.03 3.98 7.25
N PHE A 70 -2.96 3.24 7.01
CA PHE A 70 -1.83 3.18 7.92
C PHE A 70 -1.09 4.52 7.96
N SER A 71 -0.44 4.82 9.09
CA SER A 71 0.42 6.01 9.18
C SER A 71 1.50 5.94 8.11
N ARG A 72 1.68 7.05 7.38
CA ARG A 72 2.72 7.20 6.35
C ARG A 72 4.12 6.89 6.87
N GLU A 73 4.35 7.17 8.15
CA GLU A 73 5.62 6.95 8.86
C GLU A 73 5.95 5.46 9.03
N VAL A 74 4.93 4.60 9.10
CA VAL A 74 5.07 3.15 9.34
C VAL A 74 4.96 2.36 8.02
N GLY A 75 4.15 2.82 7.07
CA GLY A 75 3.75 2.07 5.86
C GLY A 75 4.32 2.61 4.54
N THR A 76 5.63 2.84 4.48
CA THR A 76 6.28 3.77 3.53
C THR A 76 6.32 3.40 2.04
N ALA A 77 5.63 2.34 1.59
CA ALA A 77 5.45 2.04 0.16
C ALA A 77 3.97 1.91 -0.21
N LEU A 78 3.22 1.08 0.53
CA LEU A 78 1.83 0.78 0.21
C LEU A 78 0.90 1.99 0.31
N HIS A 79 1.15 2.91 1.26
CA HIS A 79 0.33 4.12 1.40
C HIS A 79 0.37 4.97 0.12
N ASP A 80 1.57 5.29 -0.35
CA ASP A 80 1.75 6.14 -1.53
C ASP A 80 1.31 5.42 -2.82
N GLU A 81 1.48 4.09 -2.88
CA GLU A 81 0.99 3.25 -3.98
C GLU A 81 -0.54 3.27 -4.07
N ILE A 82 -1.26 3.07 -2.96
CA ILE A 82 -2.73 3.13 -2.96
C ILE A 82 -3.23 4.53 -3.36
N LEU A 83 -2.61 5.59 -2.85
CA LEU A 83 -2.98 6.96 -3.25
C LEU A 83 -2.74 7.22 -4.74
N THR A 84 -1.65 6.68 -5.30
CA THR A 84 -1.36 6.76 -6.73
C THR A 84 -2.41 6.00 -7.54
N LEU A 85 -2.80 4.80 -7.09
CA LEU A 85 -3.84 4.01 -7.75
C LEU A 85 -5.21 4.71 -7.71
N LEU A 86 -5.59 5.29 -6.57
CA LEU A 86 -6.82 6.09 -6.44
C LEU A 86 -6.80 7.31 -7.37
N LYS A 87 -5.67 8.03 -7.39
CA LYS A 87 -5.49 9.18 -8.29
C LYS A 87 -5.61 8.77 -9.76
N ASN A 88 -4.97 7.68 -10.16
CA ASN A 88 -5.05 7.16 -11.54
C ASN A 88 -6.46 6.71 -11.92
N ALA A 89 -7.29 6.32 -10.93
CA ALA A 89 -8.70 6.02 -11.11
C ALA A 89 -9.61 7.26 -11.06
N GLY A 90 -9.06 8.47 -10.89
CA GLY A 90 -9.83 9.71 -10.77
C GLY A 90 -10.55 9.89 -9.42
N ILE A 91 -10.07 9.21 -8.37
CA ILE A 91 -10.72 9.15 -7.07
C ILE A 91 -9.93 9.92 -6.03
N THR A 92 -10.61 10.84 -5.35
CA THR A 92 -10.08 11.54 -4.18
C THR A 92 -10.77 10.98 -2.93
N PRO A 93 -10.04 10.32 -2.01
CA PRO A 93 -10.65 9.71 -0.83
C PRO A 93 -11.25 10.78 0.10
N ILE A 94 -12.51 10.58 0.50
CA ILE A 94 -13.36 11.59 1.17
C ILE A 94 -13.04 11.77 2.65
N SER A 95 -12.40 10.79 3.29
CA SER A 95 -12.03 10.84 4.71
C SER A 95 -10.88 9.88 4.99
N LEU A 96 -9.78 10.42 5.51
CA LEU A 96 -8.63 9.66 5.99
C LEU A 96 -8.78 9.51 7.51
N LYS A 97 -9.22 8.34 7.98
CA LYS A 97 -9.16 8.02 9.42
C LYS A 97 -7.87 7.26 9.71
N ARG A 98 -7.07 7.77 10.65
CA ARG A 98 -5.84 7.13 11.11
C ARG A 98 -6.21 5.96 12.03
N TRP A 99 -5.65 4.76 11.80
CA TRP A 99 -5.68 3.72 12.82
C TRP A 99 -4.82 4.16 14.01
N VAL A 100 -5.46 4.29 15.16
CA VAL A 100 -4.77 4.40 16.45
C VAL A 100 -5.01 3.07 17.15
N LYS A 101 -3.92 2.30 17.32
CA LYS A 101 -3.95 1.12 18.21
C LYS A 101 -4.27 1.66 19.60
N ARG A 102 -5.42 1.29 20.17
CA ARG A 102 -5.64 1.44 21.61
C ARG A 102 -4.78 0.44 22.37
#